data_AF-A0A429B6X3-F1
#
_entry.id   AF-A0A429B6X3-F1
#
_cell.length_a   1.000
_cell.length_b   1.000
_cell.length_c   1.000
_cell.angle_alpha   90.00
_cell.angle_beta   90.00
_cell.angle_gamma   90.00
#
_symmetry.space_group_name_H-M   'P 1'
#
loop_
_entity.id
_entity.type
_entity.pdbx_description
1 polymer ?
#
loop_
_entity_poly.entity_id
_entity_poly.type
_entity_poly.pdbx_seq_one_letter_code
_entity_poly.pdbx_strand_id
1 'polypeptide(L)'
;MNFELPNLKTRAAADETASRSIGQFRGILLGIAVVVPWLLLVMSIMSGNFFTLTLLDLIGTHLGLWLLLRGYRDDNRVLKIRGAWIHAVTLLLCLVGLAVWK
;
A
#
# COMPACT_ATOMS: atom_id res chain seq x y z
N MET A 1 -14.90 41.57 26.89
CA MET A 1 -13.49 41.25 26.59
C MET A 1 -13.50 39.88 25.92
N ASN A 2 -13.47 39.85 24.59
CA ASN A 2 -13.55 38.61 23.81
C ASN A 2 -12.18 37.95 23.80
N PHE A 3 -12.05 36.77 24.42
CA PHE A 3 -10.94 35.87 24.18
C PHE A 3 -11.13 35.30 22.77
N GLU A 4 -10.65 36.02 21.75
CA GLU A 4 -10.41 35.42 20.44
C GLU A 4 -9.41 34.29 20.65
N LEU A 5 -9.89 33.03 20.58
CA LEU A 5 -9.10 31.81 20.78
C LEU A 5 -8.18 31.58 19.57
N PRO A 6 -6.90 32.00 19.60
CA PRO A 6 -6.01 31.88 18.45
C PRO A 6 -5.48 30.44 18.33
N ASN A 7 -5.63 29.65 19.40
CA ASN A 7 -5.00 28.34 19.55
C ASN A 7 -5.81 27.20 18.91
N LEU A 8 -7.15 27.32 18.88
CA LEU A 8 -8.02 26.30 18.27
C LEU A 8 -7.93 26.31 16.74
N LYS A 9 -7.90 27.49 16.13
CA LYS A 9 -7.79 27.65 14.67
C LYS A 9 -6.43 27.16 14.14
N THR A 10 -5.37 27.39 14.90
CA THR A 10 -4.01 26.95 14.56
C THR A 10 -3.86 25.43 14.69
N ARG A 11 -4.47 24.82 15.72
CA ARG A 11 -4.50 23.36 15.89
C ARG A 11 -5.36 22.67 14.83
N ALA A 12 -6.51 23.24 14.48
CA ALA A 12 -7.36 22.73 13.40
C ALA A 12 -6.65 22.79 12.03
N ALA A 13 -5.93 23.87 11.73
CA ALA A 13 -5.12 23.98 10.52
C ALA A 13 -3.94 22.99 10.49
N ALA A 14 -3.32 22.72 11.64
CA ALA A 14 -2.28 21.69 11.78
C ALA A 14 -2.85 20.27 11.58
N ASP A 15 -4.05 19.98 12.10
CA ASP A 15 -4.72 18.69 11.91
C ASP A 15 -5.20 18.49 10.45
N GLU A 16 -5.68 19.54 9.79
CA GLU A 16 -6.05 19.49 8.36
C GLU A 16 -4.83 19.25 7.46
N THR A 17 -3.70 19.92 7.73
CA THR A 17 -2.46 19.70 6.97
C THR A 17 -1.86 18.32 7.24
N ALA A 18 -1.91 17.82 8.47
CA ALA A 18 -1.47 16.47 8.83
C ALA A 18 -2.38 15.38 8.22
N SER A 19 -3.70 15.55 8.25
CA SER A 19 -4.63 14.60 7.64
C SER A 19 -4.50 14.56 6.11
N ARG A 20 -4.26 15.72 5.47
CA ARG A 20 -4.01 15.80 4.03
C ARG A 20 -2.69 15.14 3.62
N SER A 21 -1.62 15.32 4.40
CA SER A 21 -0.33 14.68 4.13
C SER A 21 -0.39 13.16 4.32
N ILE A 22 -1.10 12.69 5.35
CA ILE A 22 -1.36 11.25 5.56
C ILE A 22 -2.16 10.66 4.38
N GLY A 23 -3.17 11.39 3.89
CA GLY A 23 -3.95 10.99 2.72
C GLY A 23 -3.09 10.87 1.45
N GLN A 24 -2.23 11.85 1.18
CA GLN A 24 -1.30 11.83 0.06
C GLN A 24 -0.27 10.71 0.18
N PHE A 25 0.35 10.55 1.35
CA PHE A 25 1.31 9.48 1.62
C PHE A 25 0.69 8.11 1.37
N ARG A 26 -0.55 7.90 1.84
CA ARG A 26 -1.29 6.66 1.63
C ARG A 26 -1.62 6.42 0.16
N GLY A 27 -2.00 7.48 -0.57
CA GLY A 27 -2.23 7.41 -2.01
C GLY A 27 -0.98 7.01 -2.79
N ILE A 28 0.17 7.62 -2.46
CA ILE A 28 1.47 7.27 -3.05
C ILE A 28 1.84 5.82 -2.72
N LEU A 29 1.69 5.40 -1.46
CA LEU A 29 2.01 4.05 -1.03
C LEU A 29 1.16 3.00 -1.76
N LEU A 30 -0.14 3.26 -1.93
CA LEU A 30 -1.03 2.41 -2.72
C LEU A 30 -0.65 2.39 -4.21
N GLY A 31 -0.28 3.54 -4.78
CA GLY A 31 0.21 3.62 -6.15
C GLY A 31 1.45 2.75 -6.37
N ILE A 32 2.45 2.87 -5.49
CA ILE A 32 3.67 2.03 -5.53
C ILE A 32 3.31 0.55 -5.36
N ALA A 33 2.42 0.23 -4.41
CA ALA A 33 1.98 -1.12 -4.13
C ALA A 33 1.32 -1.81 -5.34
N VAL A 34 0.70 -1.04 -6.24
CA VAL A 34 0.18 -1.55 -7.52
C VAL A 34 1.27 -1.60 -8.57
N VAL A 35 2.05 -0.53 -8.75
CA VAL A 35 3.02 -0.40 -9.86
C VAL A 35 4.18 -1.40 -9.77
N VAL A 36 4.67 -1.70 -8.56
CA VAL A 36 5.83 -2.58 -8.37
C VAL A 36 5.60 -4.02 -8.87
N PRO A 37 4.50 -4.73 -8.50
CA PRO A 37 4.20 -6.06 -9.04
C PRO A 37 4.15 -6.13 -10.57
N TRP A 38 3.59 -5.09 -11.22
CA TRP A 38 3.56 -5.02 -12.69
C TRP A 38 4.96 -4.87 -13.30
N LEU A 39 5.81 -4.04 -12.70
CA LEU A 39 7.22 -3.92 -13.10
C LEU A 39 7.97 -5.25 -12.96
N LEU A 40 7.75 -5.98 -11.85
CA LEU A 40 8.36 -7.30 -11.63
C LEU A 40 7.91 -8.30 -12.70
N LEU A 41 6.62 -8.31 -13.04
CA LEU A 41 6.09 -9.16 -14.10
C LEU A 41 6.75 -8.85 -15.45
N VAL A 42 6.86 -7.58 -15.83
CA VAL A 42 7.51 -7.17 -17.09
C VAL A 42 8.98 -7.59 -17.11
N MET A 43 9.73 -7.35 -16.03
CA MET A 43 11.12 -7.81 -15.92
C MET A 43 11.25 -9.34 -16.03
N SER A 44 10.30 -10.07 -15.42
CA SER A 44 10.28 -11.52 -15.47
C SER A 44 10.00 -12.05 -16.88
N ILE A 45 9.07 -11.44 -17.60
CA ILE A 45 8.80 -11.76 -19.01
C ILE A 45 10.04 -11.49 -19.88
N MET A 46 10.69 -10.34 -19.68
CA MET A 46 11.88 -9.98 -20.47
C MET A 46 13.08 -10.87 -20.19
N SER A 47 13.28 -11.29 -18.94
CA SER A 47 14.39 -12.15 -18.54
C SER A 47 14.15 -13.65 -18.79
N GLY A 48 12.90 -14.04 -19.05
CA GLY A 48 12.49 -15.45 -19.15
C GLY A 48 12.55 -16.22 -17.82
N ASN A 49 12.91 -15.55 -16.72
CA ASN A 49 13.11 -16.15 -15.40
C ASN A 49 12.05 -15.64 -14.42
N PHE A 50 11.73 -16.46 -13.41
CA PHE A 50 10.83 -16.11 -12.30
C PHE A 50 9.37 -15.84 -12.67
N PHE A 51 8.92 -16.26 -13.86
CA PHE A 51 7.54 -16.00 -14.31
C PHE A 51 6.51 -16.54 -13.32
N THR A 52 6.71 -17.75 -12.82
CA THR A 52 5.82 -18.35 -11.82
C THR A 52 5.79 -17.57 -10.51
N LEU A 53 6.93 -17.06 -10.04
CA LEU A 53 7.03 -16.30 -8.80
C LEU A 53 6.37 -14.93 -8.92
N THR A 54 6.60 -14.23 -10.03
CA THR A 54 5.97 -12.93 -10.30
C THR A 54 4.48 -13.06 -10.58
N LEU A 55 4.01 -14.17 -11.16
CA LEU A 55 2.59 -14.47 -11.28
C LEU A 55 1.94 -14.67 -9.90
N LEU A 56 2.61 -15.41 -9.01
CA LEU A 56 2.14 -15.62 -7.64
C LEU A 56 2.09 -14.30 -6.86
N ASP A 57 3.12 -13.45 -7.03
CA ASP A 57 3.17 -12.10 -6.48
C ASP A 57 2.00 -11.24 -6.96
N LEU A 58 1.73 -11.25 -8.26
CA LEU A 58 0.61 -10.52 -8.86
C LEU A 58 -0.73 -10.99 -8.28
N ILE A 59 -0.95 -12.30 -8.16
CA ILE A 59 -2.18 -12.85 -7.58
C ILE A 59 -2.32 -12.42 -6.11
N GLY A 60 -1.26 -12.58 -5.31
CA GLY A 60 -1.29 -12.23 -3.89
C GLY A 60 -1.49 -10.73 -3.65
N THR A 61 -0.90 -9.88 -4.48
CA THR A 61 -1.11 -8.43 -4.41
C THR A 61 -2.54 -8.03 -4.80
N HIS A 62 -3.12 -8.64 -5.84
CA HIS A 62 -4.53 -8.38 -6.17
C HIS A 62 -5.48 -8.88 -5.08
N LEU A 63 -5.21 -10.03 -4.46
CA LEU A 63 -5.99 -10.56 -3.35
C LEU A 63 -5.90 -9.65 -2.11
N GLY A 64 -4.69 -9.20 -1.77
CA GLY A 64 -4.42 -8.28 -0.67
C GLY A 64 -5.10 -6.93 -0.87
N LEU A 65 -5.02 -6.38 -2.07
CA LEU A 65 -5.70 -5.14 -2.46
C LEU A 65 -7.23 -5.29 -2.38
N TRP A 66 -7.78 -6.40 -2.87
CA TRP A 66 -9.21 -6.68 -2.79
C TRP A 66 -9.69 -6.76 -1.33
N LEU A 67 -8.94 -7.42 -0.44
CA LEU A 67 -9.25 -7.48 0.99
C LEU A 67 -9.17 -6.09 1.65
N LEU A 68 -8.19 -5.27 1.26
CA LEU A 68 -8.08 -3.88 1.70
C LEU A 68 -9.31 -3.08 1.27
N LEU A 69 -9.68 -3.12 -0.01
CA LEU A 69 -10.85 -2.43 -0.57
C LEU A 69 -12.14 -2.86 0.12
N ARG A 70 -12.30 -4.18 0.33
CA ARG A 70 -13.44 -4.73 1.08
C ARG A 70 -13.44 -4.26 2.53
N GLY A 71 -12.28 -4.24 3.18
CA GLY A 71 -12.14 -3.72 4.54
C GLY A 71 -12.47 -2.23 4.64
N TYR A 72 -12.17 -1.44 3.62
CA TYR A 72 -12.62 -0.05 3.54
C TYR A 72 -14.13 0.08 3.35
N ARG A 73 -14.70 -0.74 2.48
CA ARG A 73 -16.15 -0.74 2.22
C ARG A 73 -16.96 -1.12 3.46
N ASP A 74 -16.50 -2.12 4.20
CA ASP A 74 -17.18 -2.65 5.39
C ASP A 74 -16.75 -1.94 6.69
N ASP A 75 -15.94 -0.88 6.60
CA ASP A 75 -15.19 -0.23 7.69
C ASP A 75 -14.46 -1.20 8.65
N ASN A 76 -14.16 -2.41 8.17
CA ASN A 76 -13.58 -3.47 8.96
C ASN A 76 -12.05 -3.32 9.05
N ARG A 77 -11.58 -2.87 10.21
CA ARG A 77 -10.15 -2.67 10.51
C ARG A 77 -9.32 -3.94 10.37
N VAL A 78 -9.88 -5.12 10.69
CA VAL A 78 -9.18 -6.40 10.59
C VAL A 78 -8.90 -6.75 9.13
N LEU A 79 -9.87 -6.52 8.24
CA LEU A 79 -9.68 -6.75 6.80
C LEU A 79 -8.63 -5.80 6.20
N LYS A 80 -8.65 -4.52 6.60
CA LYS A 80 -7.64 -3.53 6.17
C LYS A 80 -6.23 -4.00 6.53
N ILE A 81 -6.02 -4.46 7.77
CA ILE A 81 -4.72 -4.93 8.25
C ILE A 81 -4.31 -6.23 7.54
N ARG A 82 -5.22 -7.21 7.41
CA ARG A 82 -4.93 -8.47 6.74
C ARG A 82 -4.59 -8.27 5.26
N GLY A 83 -5.33 -7.43 4.54
CA GLY A 83 -5.04 -7.11 3.15
C GLY A 83 -3.66 -6.49 2.97
N ALA A 84 -3.29 -5.54 3.84
CA ALA A 84 -1.95 -4.94 3.84
C ALA A 84 -0.85 -5.96 4.17
N TRP A 85 -1.09 -6.86 5.13
CA TRP A 85 -0.14 -7.93 5.49
C TRP A 85 0.09 -8.91 4.35
N ILE A 86 -0.99 -9.38 3.70
CA ILE A 86 -0.89 -10.29 2.55
C ILE A 86 -0.10 -9.60 1.44
N HIS A 87 -0.43 -8.35 1.12
CA HIS A 87 0.29 -7.59 0.11
C HIS A 87 1.79 -7.48 0.44
N ALA A 88 2.13 -7.07 1.67
CA ALA A 88 3.52 -6.90 2.09
C ALA A 88 4.32 -8.21 2.10
N VAL A 89 3.73 -9.32 2.57
CA VAL A 89 4.39 -10.63 2.61
C VAL A 89 4.63 -11.18 1.21
N THR A 90 3.65 -11.05 0.31
CA THR A 90 3.82 -11.56 -1.07
C THR A 90 4.95 -10.82 -1.78
N LEU A 91 4.97 -9.50 -1.64
CA LEU A 91 6.00 -8.63 -2.23
C LEU A 91 7.38 -8.90 -1.62
N LEU A 92 7.45 -9.10 -0.29
CA LEU A 92 8.68 -9.49 0.40
C LEU A 92 9.20 -10.84 -0.11
N LEU A 93 8.34 -11.85 -0.23
CA LEU A 93 8.73 -13.17 -0.75
C LEU A 93 9.23 -13.08 -2.19
N CYS A 94 8.59 -12.26 -3.03
CA CYS A 94 9.04 -12.05 -4.40
C CYS A 94 10.42 -11.37 -4.44
N LEU A 95 10.65 -10.34 -3.62
CA LEU A 95 11.94 -9.66 -3.52
C LEU A 95 13.05 -10.58 -2.96
N VAL A 96 12.75 -11.38 -1.94
CA VAL A 96 13.69 -12.36 -1.39
C VAL A 96 14.04 -13.43 -2.43
N GLY A 97 13.05 -13.94 -3.15
CA GLY A 97 13.28 -14.90 -4.25
C GLY A 97 14.20 -14.34 -5.33
N LEU A 98 14.00 -13.07 -5.72
CA LEU A 98 14.88 -12.35 -6.64
C LEU A 98 16.30 -12.13 -6.06
N ALA A 99 16.40 -11.80 -4.77
CA ALA A 99 17.67 -11.50 -4.12
C ALA A 99 18.53 -12.75 -3.87
N VAL A 100 17.92 -13.89 -3.55
CA VAL A 100 18.62 -15.17 -3.28
C VAL A 100 19.13 -15.81 -4.56
N TRP A 101 18.49 -15.57 -5.70
CA TRP A 101 18.89 -16.16 -6.99
C TRP A 101 20.04 -15.39 -7.67
N LYS A 102 20.65 -14.41 -6.99
CA LYS A 102 21.79 -13.66 -7.49
C LYS A 102 23.07 -14.50 -7.43
#